data_AF-A0A1B6IV16-F1
#
_entry.id   AF-A0A1B6IV16-F1
#
_cell.length_a   1.000
_cell.length_b   1.000
_cell.length_c   1.000
_cell.angle_alpha   90.00
_cell.angle_beta   90.00
_cell.angle_gamma   90.00
#
_symmetry.space_group_name_H-M   'P 1'
#
loop_
_entity.id
_entity.type
_entity.pdbx_description
1 polymer ?
#
loop_
_entity_poly.entity_id
_entity_poly.type
_entity_poly.pdbx_seq_one_letter_code
_entity_poly.pdbx_strand_id
1 'polypeptide(L)'
;EDADLCSELLQESLAAMQSLPVATLFDDSSVSPVWMEVVDRSAKFLKQVVLGEDNSGVSSTVPMADQHYALCLLLELATQRATLSHLLEAVLLLLHLHSSRSHLDNRSDDAAVNPPLVPLLRRLESIPSAKPTTATNEEWNDNTPFRVSPTACFLQYLELPEDDCMDLQLAAIVIMAHLDRLSTPYLPPATFLQNSKLFQDVQAWGWLPWDLGDTPHSCEQIGELGVSSMVCGEQGILLLSHWGKLYFMQYTSETQTPEKVEGLNNVEVVEIAAHPDAKHYLALTSEGEVYAWGNGDGGRLGLGDISNRDEPTLVTTLSGLKVTKIAVGNTYSAAVTSRGELFTWGRGNYGRLGHGSSEDVNLPTLVVGLKGQHIVDVACGSGDAQTLAVTDSGLVFSWGDGDYGKLGRGGSDGSKLPKLVDCLQGVEISRVYCGAQFSLALSSTGDIYAWGKGDNFRLGHPSEEHVRFPKIIQAMKGKRVKELAVGLVHVLALTESGEVYSWGKQEYAQCGDPAPSDEPHLVTPLCGKTIVGIACGPT
;
A
#
# COMPACT_ATOMS: atom_id res chain seq x y z
N GLU A 1 30.31 14.76 -50.25
CA GLU A 1 29.07 14.55 -51.01
C GLU A 1 28.06 13.78 -50.16
N ASP A 2 28.21 12.47 -49.91
CA ASP A 2 27.22 11.75 -49.08
C ASP A 2 27.18 12.18 -47.60
N ALA A 3 28.32 12.53 -46.99
CA ALA A 3 28.37 13.00 -45.60
C ALA A 3 27.74 14.39 -45.42
N ASP A 4 28.00 15.31 -46.37
CA ASP A 4 27.45 16.67 -46.34
C ASP A 4 25.90 16.64 -46.50
N LEU A 5 25.39 15.69 -47.31
CA LEU A 5 23.95 15.47 -47.47
C LEU A 5 23.29 14.95 -46.18
N CYS A 6 23.97 14.07 -45.42
CA CYS A 6 23.46 13.57 -44.14
C CYS A 6 23.37 14.67 -43.07
N SER A 7 24.42 15.49 -42.93
CA SER A 7 24.41 16.65 -42.02
C SER A 7 23.30 17.64 -42.38
N GLU A 8 23.13 17.99 -43.66
CA GLU A 8 22.04 18.87 -44.12
C GLU A 8 20.66 18.31 -43.78
N LEU A 9 20.44 17.00 -44.00
CA LEU A 9 19.17 16.34 -43.68
C LEU A 9 18.85 16.36 -42.18
N LEU A 10 19.83 16.10 -41.32
CA LEU A 10 19.66 16.15 -39.86
C LEU A 10 19.35 17.58 -39.40
N GLN A 11 20.01 18.58 -39.98
CA GLN A 11 19.79 19.98 -39.65
C GLN A 11 18.39 20.46 -40.09
N GLU A 12 17.96 20.13 -41.31
CA GLU A 12 16.60 20.45 -41.80
C GLU A 12 15.53 19.74 -40.97
N SER A 13 15.75 18.48 -40.61
CA SER A 13 14.84 17.72 -39.75
C SER A 13 14.73 18.35 -38.37
N LEU A 14 15.84 18.82 -37.80
CA LEU A 14 15.86 19.47 -36.49
C LEU A 14 15.09 20.81 -36.55
N ALA A 15 15.32 21.61 -37.58
CA ALA A 15 14.61 22.86 -37.79
C ALA A 15 13.09 22.62 -37.95
N ALA A 16 12.69 21.58 -38.68
CA ALA A 16 11.29 21.20 -38.82
C ALA A 16 10.68 20.80 -37.47
N MET A 17 11.38 19.99 -36.66
CA MET A 17 10.94 19.60 -35.32
C MET A 17 10.83 20.77 -34.33
N GLN A 18 11.73 21.75 -34.44
CA GLN A 18 11.71 22.95 -33.61
C GLN A 18 10.60 23.93 -34.01
N SER A 19 10.14 23.89 -35.26
CA SER A 19 9.00 24.68 -35.73
C SER A 19 7.64 24.20 -35.21
N LEU A 20 7.58 22.97 -34.69
CA LEU A 20 6.36 22.42 -34.12
C LEU A 20 6.01 23.10 -32.80
N PRO A 21 4.70 23.24 -32.48
CA PRO A 21 4.29 23.75 -31.19
C PRO A 21 4.86 22.88 -30.06
N VAL A 22 5.03 23.50 -28.91
CA VAL A 22 5.50 22.81 -27.71
C VAL A 22 4.40 21.84 -27.28
N ALA A 23 4.65 20.53 -27.39
CA ALA A 23 3.69 19.52 -26.97
C ALA A 23 3.40 19.67 -25.48
N THR A 24 2.12 19.57 -25.10
CA THR A 24 1.75 19.46 -23.69
C THR A 24 2.19 18.09 -23.20
N LEU A 25 3.08 18.07 -22.22
CA LEU A 25 3.40 16.87 -21.46
C LEU A 25 2.11 16.17 -21.04
N PHE A 26 2.03 14.87 -21.32
CA PHE A 26 0.94 13.95 -20.92
C PHE A 26 -0.36 13.92 -21.75
N ASP A 27 -0.31 13.49 -23.02
CA ASP A 27 -1.48 12.82 -23.63
C ASP A 27 -1.15 11.88 -24.81
N ASP A 28 -0.63 10.68 -24.50
CA ASP A 28 -0.41 9.60 -25.49
C ASP A 28 -1.72 9.08 -26.11
N SER A 29 -2.89 9.42 -25.55
CA SER A 29 -4.18 8.87 -25.99
C SER A 29 -4.69 9.47 -27.30
N SER A 30 -4.13 10.61 -27.71
CA SER A 30 -4.55 11.37 -28.90
C SER A 30 -3.74 11.07 -30.16
N VAL A 31 -2.68 10.24 -30.06
CA VAL A 31 -1.67 10.06 -31.13
C VAL A 31 -1.85 8.73 -31.87
N SER A 32 -1.70 8.76 -33.20
CA SER A 32 -1.87 7.57 -34.04
C SER A 32 -0.81 6.49 -33.75
N PRO A 33 -1.19 5.20 -33.61
CA PRO A 33 -0.25 4.09 -33.40
C PRO A 33 0.82 3.97 -34.50
N VAL A 34 0.48 4.34 -35.74
CA VAL A 34 1.41 4.33 -36.89
C VAL A 34 2.49 5.40 -36.72
N TRP A 35 2.13 6.56 -36.18
CA TRP A 35 3.09 7.62 -35.89
C TRP A 35 4.07 7.19 -34.79
N MET A 36 3.56 6.53 -33.74
CA MET A 36 4.39 6.00 -32.65
C MET A 36 5.41 4.96 -33.14
N GLU A 37 5.00 4.04 -34.02
CA GLU A 37 5.91 3.04 -34.59
C GLU A 37 7.03 3.68 -35.41
N VAL A 38 6.72 4.74 -36.18
CA VAL A 38 7.71 5.48 -36.96
C VAL A 38 8.68 6.24 -36.03
N VAL A 39 8.16 6.91 -35.01
CA VAL A 39 8.99 7.63 -34.02
C VAL A 39 9.91 6.68 -33.27
N ASP A 40 9.43 5.50 -32.85
CA ASP A 40 10.25 4.50 -32.16
C ASP A 40 11.38 3.96 -33.05
N ARG A 41 11.11 3.74 -34.34
CA ARG A 41 12.16 3.31 -35.30
C ARG A 41 13.18 4.41 -35.54
N SER A 42 12.73 5.65 -35.71
CA SER A 42 13.59 6.81 -35.87
C SER A 42 14.44 7.07 -34.61
N ALA A 43 13.86 6.97 -33.42
CA ALA A 43 14.57 7.14 -32.16
C ALA A 43 15.66 6.08 -31.95
N LYS A 44 15.39 4.81 -32.29
CA LYS A 44 16.40 3.74 -32.24
C LYS A 44 17.56 4.00 -33.19
N PHE A 45 17.27 4.42 -34.41
CA PHE A 45 18.30 4.79 -35.38
C PHE A 45 19.13 5.99 -34.90
N LEU A 46 18.49 7.08 -34.46
CA LEU A 46 19.17 8.26 -33.94
C LEU A 46 20.06 7.92 -32.73
N LYS A 47 19.59 7.05 -31.83
CA LYS A 47 20.38 6.59 -30.68
C LYS A 47 21.65 5.84 -31.12
N GLN A 48 21.58 5.02 -32.17
CA GLN A 48 22.76 4.36 -32.73
C GLN A 48 23.76 5.36 -33.32
N VAL A 49 23.26 6.35 -34.07
CA VAL A 49 24.08 7.44 -34.63
C VAL A 49 24.78 8.23 -33.51
N VAL A 50 24.05 8.55 -32.43
CA VAL A 50 24.58 9.27 -31.26
C VAL A 50 25.67 8.48 -30.53
N LEU A 51 25.53 7.16 -30.43
CA LEU A 51 26.53 6.28 -29.79
C LEU A 51 27.70 5.93 -30.71
N GLY A 52 27.61 6.28 -32.00
CA GLY A 52 28.62 5.92 -33.01
C GLY A 52 28.67 4.43 -33.32
N GLU A 53 27.57 3.70 -33.09
CA GLU A 53 27.46 2.26 -33.34
C GLU A 53 26.97 2.00 -34.77
N ASP A 54 27.75 1.29 -35.59
CA ASP A 54 27.36 0.90 -36.95
C ASP A 54 27.01 -0.59 -37.03
N ASN A 55 25.90 -0.93 -37.69
CA ASN A 55 25.43 -2.31 -37.88
C ASN A 55 26.26 -3.10 -38.92
N SER A 56 27.28 -2.47 -39.50
CA SER A 56 27.98 -2.96 -40.70
C SER A 56 29.30 -3.70 -40.43
N GLY A 57 29.82 -3.71 -39.19
CA GLY A 57 31.10 -4.36 -38.85
C GLY A 57 32.34 -3.73 -39.52
N VAL A 58 32.19 -2.56 -40.16
CA VAL A 58 33.28 -1.75 -40.70
C VAL A 58 33.33 -0.46 -39.89
N SER A 59 34.47 -0.19 -39.24
CA SER A 59 34.66 1.02 -38.44
C SER A 59 34.67 2.26 -39.34
N SER A 60 33.48 2.84 -39.53
CA SER A 60 33.33 4.21 -40.03
C SER A 60 32.84 5.07 -38.87
N THR A 61 33.64 6.06 -38.49
CA THR A 61 33.33 6.94 -37.36
C THR A 61 32.34 8.00 -37.83
N VAL A 62 31.12 7.99 -37.28
CA VAL A 62 30.11 9.03 -37.53
C VAL A 62 30.69 10.40 -37.14
N PRO A 63 30.62 11.42 -38.01
CA PRO A 63 31.09 12.78 -37.68
C PRO A 63 30.44 13.33 -36.40
N MET A 64 31.21 14.03 -35.56
CA MET A 64 30.71 14.58 -34.29
C MET A 64 29.55 15.57 -34.48
N ALA A 65 29.56 16.35 -35.57
CA ALA A 65 28.46 17.25 -35.91
C ALA A 65 27.14 16.49 -36.11
N ASP A 66 27.19 15.34 -36.80
CA ASP A 66 26.01 14.50 -37.04
C ASP A 66 25.51 13.84 -35.76
N GLN A 67 26.44 13.42 -34.89
CA GLN A 67 26.07 12.93 -33.55
C GLN A 67 25.37 14.01 -32.73
N HIS A 68 25.82 15.27 -32.82
CA HIS A 68 25.20 16.39 -32.11
C HIS A 68 23.79 16.69 -32.62
N TYR A 69 23.59 16.76 -33.94
CA TYR A 69 22.26 16.97 -34.51
C TYR A 69 21.32 15.78 -34.27
N ALA A 70 21.83 14.55 -34.35
CA ALA A 70 21.06 13.35 -34.03
C ALA A 70 20.64 13.31 -32.55
N LEU A 71 21.51 13.74 -31.63
CA LEU A 71 21.18 13.88 -30.21
C LEU A 71 20.08 14.92 -30.01
N CYS A 72 20.21 16.12 -30.60
CA CYS A 72 19.20 17.16 -30.48
C CYS A 72 17.84 16.68 -31.02
N LEU A 73 17.83 16.02 -32.17
CA LEU A 73 16.61 15.41 -32.74
C LEU A 73 15.99 14.36 -31.83
N LEU A 74 16.80 13.48 -31.23
CA LEU A 74 16.32 12.44 -30.32
C LEU A 74 15.67 13.05 -29.07
N LEU A 75 16.29 14.09 -28.51
CA LEU A 75 15.76 14.80 -27.35
C LEU A 75 14.47 15.55 -27.70
N GLU A 76 14.40 16.19 -28.87
CA GLU A 76 13.19 16.86 -29.36
C GLU A 76 12.04 15.89 -29.62
N LEU A 77 12.34 14.66 -30.07
CA LEU A 77 11.32 13.60 -30.16
C LEU A 77 10.83 13.17 -28.78
N ALA A 78 11.72 13.07 -27.80
CA ALA A 78 11.36 12.72 -26.42
C ALA A 78 10.49 13.80 -25.75
N THR A 79 10.80 15.08 -25.96
CA THR A 79 9.98 16.20 -25.46
C THR A 79 8.63 16.29 -26.15
N GLN A 80 8.55 15.98 -27.45
CA GLN A 80 7.28 15.94 -28.19
C GLN A 80 6.38 14.77 -27.79
N ARG A 81 6.97 13.61 -27.47
CA ARG A 81 6.25 12.46 -26.92
C ARG A 81 5.77 12.70 -25.50
N ALA A 82 6.55 13.48 -24.75
CA ALA A 82 6.09 14.10 -23.53
C ALA A 82 5.66 13.10 -22.42
N THR A 83 6.36 11.95 -22.38
CA THR A 83 6.23 10.91 -21.34
C THR A 83 7.43 10.94 -20.39
N LEU A 84 7.20 10.69 -19.10
CA LEU A 84 8.26 10.73 -18.09
C LEU A 84 9.40 9.74 -18.38
N SER A 85 9.06 8.52 -18.78
CA SER A 85 10.06 7.47 -19.08
C SER A 85 11.03 7.90 -20.18
N HIS A 86 10.57 8.48 -21.28
CA HIS A 86 11.44 8.89 -22.39
C HIS A 86 12.30 10.11 -22.05
N LEU A 87 11.78 11.03 -21.23
CA LEU A 87 12.54 12.18 -20.75
C LEU A 87 13.63 11.76 -19.75
N LEU A 88 13.37 10.76 -18.91
CA LEU A 88 14.39 10.17 -18.04
C LEU A 88 15.43 9.37 -18.84
N GLU A 89 15.02 8.64 -19.87
CA GLU A 89 15.95 7.98 -20.79
C GLU A 89 16.88 8.98 -21.51
N ALA A 90 16.34 10.13 -21.91
CA ALA A 90 17.11 11.23 -22.47
C ALA A 90 18.14 11.78 -21.47
N VAL A 91 17.75 12.00 -20.21
CA VAL A 91 18.66 12.42 -19.13
C VAL A 91 19.77 11.39 -18.90
N LEU A 92 19.43 10.11 -18.84
CA LEU A 92 20.40 9.03 -18.67
C LEU A 92 21.37 8.96 -19.86
N LEU A 93 20.89 9.18 -21.09
CA LEU A 93 21.73 9.22 -22.28
C LEU A 93 22.73 10.39 -22.22
N LEU A 94 22.30 11.58 -21.82
CA LEU A 94 23.19 12.74 -21.65
C LEU A 94 24.30 12.45 -20.62
N LEU A 95 23.95 11.88 -19.47
CA LEU A 95 24.91 11.52 -18.42
C LEU A 95 25.87 10.41 -18.88
N HIS A 96 25.38 9.42 -19.62
CA HIS A 96 26.20 8.36 -20.18
C HIS A 96 27.22 8.92 -21.18
N LEU A 97 26.78 9.76 -22.13
CA LEU A 97 27.65 10.40 -23.11
C LEU A 97 28.70 11.32 -22.44
N HIS A 98 28.32 12.05 -21.40
CA HIS A 98 29.24 12.84 -20.60
C HIS A 98 30.33 11.97 -19.96
N SER A 99 29.94 10.85 -19.31
CA SER A 99 30.90 9.93 -18.68
C SER A 99 31.87 9.27 -19.67
N SER A 100 31.42 9.02 -20.90
CA SER A 100 32.27 8.48 -21.97
C SER A 100 33.23 9.53 -22.55
N ARG A 101 32.90 10.83 -22.44
CA ARG A 101 33.69 11.97 -22.94
C ARG A 101 34.69 12.52 -21.91
N SER A 102 34.62 12.12 -20.63
CA SER A 102 35.48 12.61 -19.55
C SER A 102 36.98 12.23 -19.66
N HIS A 103 37.38 11.59 -20.75
CA HIS A 103 38.76 11.23 -21.07
C HIS A 103 39.41 12.14 -22.15
N LEU A 104 38.72 13.18 -22.62
CA LEU A 104 39.23 14.11 -23.65
C LEU A 104 40.06 15.25 -23.02
N ASP A 105 41.16 15.64 -23.70
CA ASP A 105 42.14 16.65 -23.27
C ASP A 105 41.55 18.07 -23.20
N ASN A 106 41.96 18.87 -22.22
CA ASN A 106 41.50 20.26 -21.91
C ASN A 106 41.89 21.31 -22.97
N ARG A 107 42.21 20.88 -24.20
CA ARG A 107 42.65 21.71 -25.33
C ARG A 107 41.67 21.66 -26.51
N SER A 108 40.53 21.01 -26.36
CA SER A 108 39.51 20.89 -27.39
C SER A 108 38.59 22.12 -27.40
N ASP A 109 38.16 22.52 -28.60
CA ASP A 109 37.29 23.68 -28.83
C ASP A 109 35.87 23.37 -28.29
N ASP A 110 35.32 24.21 -27.40
CA ASP A 110 34.04 23.93 -26.71
C ASP A 110 32.87 23.70 -27.69
N ALA A 111 32.90 24.34 -28.86
CA ALA A 111 31.90 24.17 -29.91
C ALA A 111 32.02 22.82 -30.67
N ALA A 112 33.20 22.19 -30.66
CA ALA A 112 33.39 20.86 -31.23
C ALA A 112 33.00 19.74 -30.25
N VAL A 113 32.92 20.06 -28.95
CA VAL A 113 32.66 19.11 -27.86
C VAL A 113 31.20 19.14 -27.41
N ASN A 114 30.55 20.31 -27.43
CA ASN A 114 29.22 20.51 -26.87
C ASN A 114 28.13 20.62 -27.95
N PRO A 115 27.01 19.88 -27.83
CA PRO A 115 25.89 19.99 -28.77
C PRO A 115 25.01 21.23 -28.52
N PRO A 116 24.25 21.69 -29.53
CA PRO A 116 23.39 22.87 -29.46
C PRO A 116 22.08 22.58 -28.70
N LEU A 117 22.15 22.46 -27.37
CA LEU A 117 21.03 22.06 -26.51
C LEU A 117 20.21 23.22 -25.96
N VAL A 118 20.71 24.46 -26.00
CA VAL A 118 19.99 25.63 -25.44
C VAL A 118 18.59 25.83 -26.04
N PRO A 119 18.35 25.64 -27.36
CA PRO A 119 17.00 25.73 -27.92
C PRO A 119 16.00 24.77 -27.25
N LEU A 120 16.39 23.53 -26.99
CA LEU A 120 15.56 22.53 -26.31
C LEU A 120 15.22 22.97 -24.87
N LEU A 121 16.20 23.51 -24.15
CA LEU A 121 16.01 23.94 -22.77
C LEU A 121 15.07 25.15 -22.69
N ARG A 122 15.20 26.13 -23.61
CA ARG A 122 14.25 27.25 -23.72
C ARG A 122 12.83 26.76 -24.06
N ARG A 123 12.69 25.70 -24.85
CA ARG A 123 11.38 25.07 -25.10
C ARG A 123 10.80 24.45 -23.83
N LEU A 124 11.58 23.71 -23.06
CA LEU A 124 11.16 23.15 -21.77
C LEU A 124 10.78 24.24 -20.76
N GLU A 125 11.49 25.36 -20.75
CA GLU A 125 11.16 26.54 -19.95
C GLU A 125 9.80 27.13 -20.34
N SER A 126 9.51 27.21 -21.65
CA SER A 126 8.26 27.76 -22.18
C SER A 126 6.99 26.94 -21.87
N ILE A 127 7.12 25.68 -21.43
CA ILE A 127 5.97 24.83 -21.09
C ILE A 127 5.30 25.38 -19.83
N PRO A 128 4.01 25.79 -19.87
CA PRO A 128 3.31 26.25 -18.69
C PRO A 128 3.03 25.11 -17.70
N SER A 129 3.19 25.35 -16.40
CA SER A 129 2.78 24.40 -15.35
C SER A 129 1.26 24.53 -15.10
N ALA A 130 0.56 23.40 -14.97
CA ALA A 130 -0.90 23.34 -14.94
C ALA A 130 -1.51 23.64 -13.55
N LYS A 131 -1.35 24.88 -13.03
CA LYS A 131 -2.26 25.66 -12.12
C LYS A 131 -1.54 26.82 -11.41
N PRO A 132 -2.28 27.85 -10.92
CA PRO A 132 -1.92 29.25 -11.11
C PRO A 132 -0.83 29.71 -10.16
N THR A 133 0.04 30.55 -10.70
CA THR A 133 0.81 31.55 -9.98
C THR A 133 -0.12 32.37 -9.07
N THR A 134 -0.27 31.98 -7.81
CA THR A 134 -0.43 32.95 -6.73
C THR A 134 0.92 33.59 -6.48
N ALA A 135 1.37 34.37 -7.47
CA ALA A 135 2.49 35.27 -7.36
C ALA A 135 1.96 36.67 -7.65
N THR A 136 1.11 37.17 -6.75
CA THR A 136 0.81 38.60 -6.69
C THR A 136 1.21 39.10 -5.31
N ASN A 137 2.38 39.73 -5.26
CA ASN A 137 2.77 40.73 -4.26
C ASN A 137 2.48 40.39 -2.79
N GLU A 138 3.09 39.34 -2.25
CA GLU A 138 3.24 39.25 -0.79
C GLU A 138 4.63 39.76 -0.40
N GLU A 139 4.64 40.87 0.36
CA GLU A 139 5.82 41.52 0.88
C GLU A 139 6.68 40.54 1.68
N TRP A 140 7.99 40.63 1.46
CA TRP A 140 9.03 39.88 2.18
C TRP A 140 8.81 39.98 3.70
N ASN A 141 8.50 38.87 4.36
CA ASN A 141 8.36 38.81 5.81
C ASN A 141 9.29 37.73 6.37
N ASP A 142 10.27 38.14 7.17
CA ASP A 142 11.36 37.30 7.70
C ASP A 142 10.90 36.15 8.65
N ASN A 143 9.60 36.00 8.90
CA ASN A 143 9.06 35.08 9.91
C ASN A 143 8.30 33.85 9.36
N THR A 144 8.26 33.62 8.04
CA THR A 144 7.69 32.39 7.46
C THR A 144 8.77 31.58 6.71
N PRO A 145 9.01 30.31 7.07
CA PRO A 145 10.01 29.49 6.38
C PRO A 145 9.48 29.09 5.00
N PHE A 146 9.73 29.91 3.99
CA PHE A 146 9.54 29.54 2.58
C PHE A 146 10.51 28.40 2.23
N ARG A 147 9.98 27.21 1.93
CA ARG A 147 10.74 26.15 1.26
C ARG A 147 10.54 26.27 -0.24
N VAL A 148 11.41 27.01 -0.91
CA VAL A 148 11.55 26.90 -2.37
C VAL A 148 12.30 25.60 -2.65
N SER A 149 11.82 24.75 -3.57
CA SER A 149 12.54 23.52 -3.92
C SER A 149 13.93 23.88 -4.49
N PRO A 150 14.99 23.08 -4.25
CA PRO A 150 16.32 23.38 -4.78
C PRO A 150 16.33 23.57 -6.30
N THR A 151 15.51 22.79 -7.01
CA THR A 151 15.23 22.86 -8.45
C THR A 151 14.49 24.14 -8.84
N ALA A 152 13.48 24.58 -8.08
CA ALA A 152 12.80 25.85 -8.34
C ALA A 152 13.71 27.06 -8.10
N CYS A 153 14.54 27.01 -7.05
CA CYS A 153 15.55 28.03 -6.78
C CYS A 153 16.61 28.04 -7.89
N PHE A 154 17.09 26.86 -8.31
CA PHE A 154 18.01 26.72 -9.43
C PHE A 154 17.44 27.33 -10.71
N LEU A 155 16.20 27.00 -11.08
CA LEU A 155 15.53 27.58 -12.26
C LEU A 155 15.31 29.09 -12.15
N GLN A 156 15.09 29.62 -10.94
CA GLN A 156 14.91 31.06 -10.73
C GLN A 156 16.17 31.87 -11.06
N TYR A 157 17.35 31.30 -10.85
CA TYR A 157 18.64 31.93 -11.11
C TYR A 157 19.36 31.33 -12.32
N LEU A 158 18.69 30.48 -13.10
CA LEU A 158 19.27 29.87 -14.29
C LEU A 158 19.35 30.90 -15.41
N GLU A 159 20.56 31.22 -15.84
CA GLU A 159 20.82 32.01 -17.05
C GLU A 159 21.39 31.07 -18.12
N LEU A 160 20.60 30.81 -19.16
CA LEU A 160 21.06 30.03 -20.30
C LEU A 160 22.02 30.87 -21.16
N PRO A 161 23.13 30.30 -21.66
CA PRO A 161 24.11 31.04 -22.45
C PRO A 161 23.52 31.59 -23.76
N GLU A 162 24.17 32.63 -24.30
CA GLU A 162 23.79 33.22 -25.60
C GLU A 162 24.14 32.29 -26.77
N ASP A 163 25.24 31.54 -26.65
CA ASP A 163 25.61 30.48 -27.60
C ASP A 163 24.70 29.26 -27.42
N ASP A 164 24.33 28.59 -28.52
CA ASP A 164 23.40 27.47 -28.47
C ASP A 164 23.97 26.20 -27.81
N CYS A 165 25.30 26.13 -27.63
CA CYS A 165 26.01 24.97 -27.11
C CYS A 165 25.96 24.87 -25.58
N MET A 166 25.77 23.66 -25.04
CA MET A 166 25.80 23.41 -23.60
C MET A 166 26.46 22.07 -23.25
N ASP A 167 27.13 22.03 -22.09
CA ASP A 167 27.61 20.78 -21.51
C ASP A 167 26.47 19.81 -21.22
N LEU A 168 26.72 18.52 -21.50
CA LEU A 168 25.75 17.44 -21.39
C LEU A 168 25.25 17.22 -19.96
N GLN A 169 26.13 17.35 -18.96
CA GLN A 169 25.77 17.17 -17.56
C GLN A 169 24.92 18.33 -17.06
N LEU A 170 25.28 19.56 -17.41
CA LEU A 170 24.48 20.75 -17.08
C LEU A 170 23.10 20.70 -17.75
N ALA A 171 23.02 20.32 -19.03
CA ALA A 171 21.76 20.15 -19.73
C ALA A 171 20.87 19.10 -19.05
N ALA A 172 21.43 17.98 -18.59
CA ALA A 172 20.70 16.96 -17.84
C ALA A 172 20.10 17.51 -16.52
N ILE A 173 20.85 18.35 -15.79
CA ILE A 173 20.38 19.00 -14.55
C ILE A 173 19.23 19.96 -14.87
N VAL A 174 19.34 20.77 -15.93
CA VAL A 174 18.28 21.71 -16.33
C VAL A 174 16.99 20.97 -16.74
N ILE A 175 17.12 19.88 -17.51
CA ILE A 175 15.97 19.04 -17.89
C ILE A 175 15.29 18.47 -16.63
N MET A 176 16.06 17.91 -15.69
CA MET A 176 15.52 17.37 -14.43
C MET A 176 14.82 18.44 -13.59
N ALA A 177 15.35 19.66 -13.52
CA ALA A 177 14.72 20.76 -12.80
C ALA A 177 13.40 21.18 -13.44
N HIS A 178 13.31 21.23 -14.76
CA HIS A 178 12.05 21.49 -15.46
C HIS A 178 11.04 20.33 -15.35
N LEU A 179 11.49 19.07 -15.30
CA LEU A 179 10.62 17.93 -15.03
C LEU A 179 9.95 18.03 -13.65
N ASP A 180 10.71 18.41 -12.62
CA ASP A 180 10.19 18.65 -11.26
C ASP A 180 9.15 19.79 -11.23
N ARG A 181 9.45 20.90 -11.93
CA ARG A 181 8.51 22.02 -12.11
C ARG A 181 7.20 21.60 -12.79
N LEU A 182 7.27 20.69 -13.75
CA LEU A 182 6.12 20.22 -14.55
C LEU A 182 5.35 19.11 -13.85
N SER A 183 5.99 18.31 -13.00
CA SER A 183 5.35 17.29 -12.17
C SER A 183 4.70 17.88 -10.91
N THR A 184 5.13 19.06 -10.46
CA THR A 184 4.62 19.72 -9.23
C THR A 184 3.10 19.70 -9.07
N PRO A 185 2.26 20.00 -10.08
CA PRO A 185 0.79 19.96 -9.94
C PRO A 185 0.21 18.55 -9.71
N TYR A 186 0.98 17.52 -10.03
CA TYR A 186 0.64 16.11 -9.89
C TYR A 186 1.26 15.49 -8.64
N LEU A 187 2.09 16.23 -7.90
CA LEU A 187 2.61 15.81 -6.60
C LEU A 187 1.54 16.01 -5.51
N PRO A 188 1.47 15.14 -4.50
CA PRO A 188 0.59 15.33 -3.36
C PRO A 188 0.95 16.64 -2.61
N PRO A 189 -0.04 17.30 -1.97
CA PRO A 189 0.16 18.62 -1.37
C PRO A 189 1.23 18.64 -0.26
N ALA A 190 2.04 19.70 -0.23
CA ALA A 190 3.18 19.87 0.71
C ALA A 190 2.82 19.88 2.21
N THR A 191 1.54 19.87 2.57
CA THR A 191 1.08 19.62 3.95
C THR A 191 1.58 18.28 4.51
N PHE A 192 1.93 17.32 3.65
CA PHE A 192 2.54 16.05 4.04
C PHE A 192 3.99 16.18 4.56
N LEU A 193 4.77 17.15 4.07
CA LEU A 193 6.21 17.28 4.36
C LEU A 193 6.56 18.31 5.45
N GLN A 194 5.58 19.05 5.98
CA GLN A 194 5.83 20.24 6.81
C GLN A 194 5.84 20.00 8.33
N ASN A 195 5.45 18.83 8.83
CA ASN A 195 5.43 18.56 10.26
C ASN A 195 6.63 17.72 10.73
N SER A 196 7.73 18.38 11.05
CA SER A 196 8.95 17.79 11.64
C SER A 196 8.78 17.19 13.05
N LYS A 197 7.54 17.01 13.53
CA LYS A 197 7.21 16.49 14.87
C LYS A 197 6.21 15.31 14.87
N LEU A 198 5.78 14.80 13.70
CA LEU A 198 4.68 13.83 13.59
C LEU A 198 5.02 12.55 12.78
N PHE A 199 6.29 12.25 12.51
CA PHE A 199 6.63 11.01 11.80
C PHE A 199 6.38 9.81 12.72
N GLN A 200 5.29 9.08 12.46
CA GLN A 200 5.06 7.77 13.05
C GLN A 200 5.94 6.75 12.33
N ASP A 201 6.70 5.97 13.09
CA ASP A 201 7.46 4.87 12.52
C ASP A 201 6.51 3.67 12.28
N VAL A 202 6.27 3.35 11.00
CA VAL A 202 5.45 2.20 10.59
C VAL A 202 6.38 1.14 10.02
N GLN A 203 6.39 -0.03 10.63
CA GLN A 203 7.27 -1.13 10.26
C GLN A 203 6.49 -2.21 9.51
N ALA A 204 7.00 -2.67 8.38
CA ALA A 204 6.44 -3.77 7.59
C ALA A 204 7.52 -4.80 7.22
N TRP A 205 7.11 -6.06 7.14
CA TRP A 205 7.94 -7.19 6.70
C TRP A 205 7.04 -8.32 6.20
N GLY A 206 7.64 -9.32 5.58
CA GLY A 206 6.94 -10.49 5.05
C GLY A 206 6.93 -10.52 3.52
N TRP A 207 5.93 -11.17 2.93
CA TRP A 207 5.74 -11.12 1.47
C TRP A 207 5.17 -9.75 1.05
N LEU A 208 6.06 -8.83 0.73
CA LEU A 208 5.74 -7.53 0.18
C LEU A 208 6.11 -7.55 -1.31
N PRO A 209 5.15 -7.46 -2.26
CA PRO A 209 5.48 -7.50 -3.69
C PRO A 209 6.46 -6.42 -4.16
N TRP A 210 6.60 -5.36 -3.35
CA TRP A 210 7.43 -4.20 -3.59
C TRP A 210 8.76 -4.20 -2.79
N ASP A 211 9.05 -5.22 -1.98
CA ASP A 211 10.30 -5.31 -1.23
C ASP A 211 10.73 -6.78 -1.01
N LEU A 212 12.02 -7.06 -1.17
CA LEU A 212 12.62 -8.40 -1.09
C LEU A 212 13.27 -8.68 0.28
N GLY A 213 13.09 -7.80 1.25
CA GLY A 213 13.73 -7.91 2.56
C GLY A 213 12.96 -8.79 3.56
N ASP A 214 13.68 -9.71 4.20
CA ASP A 214 13.14 -10.62 5.24
C ASP A 214 13.01 -9.97 6.63
N THR A 215 13.38 -8.70 6.79
CA THR A 215 13.39 -7.98 8.08
C THR A 215 12.38 -6.83 8.12
N PRO A 216 11.98 -6.33 9.31
CA PRO A 216 11.20 -5.10 9.42
C PRO A 216 11.87 -3.89 8.77
N HIS A 217 11.15 -3.20 7.87
CA HIS A 217 11.56 -1.96 7.21
C HIS A 217 10.55 -0.84 7.48
N SER A 218 11.03 0.41 7.42
CA SER A 218 10.21 1.59 7.64
C SER A 218 9.41 1.97 6.39
N CYS A 219 8.09 2.09 6.52
CA CYS A 219 7.18 2.57 5.47
C CYS A 219 6.86 4.05 5.70
N GLU A 220 7.70 4.94 5.19
CA GLU A 220 7.58 6.39 5.43
C GLU A 220 6.24 6.96 4.93
N GLN A 221 5.76 6.56 3.74
CA GLN A 221 4.49 7.08 3.21
C GLN A 221 3.28 6.73 4.10
N ILE A 222 3.31 5.57 4.75
CA ILE A 222 2.25 5.17 5.69
C ILE A 222 2.40 5.95 6.99
N GLY A 223 3.64 6.14 7.46
CA GLY A 223 3.95 6.92 8.66
C GLY A 223 3.49 8.37 8.60
N GLU A 224 3.48 8.98 7.40
CA GLU A 224 3.00 10.35 7.18
C GLU A 224 1.49 10.52 7.42
N LEU A 225 0.70 9.44 7.34
CA LEU A 225 -0.76 9.49 7.53
C LEU A 225 -1.18 9.60 9.00
N GLY A 226 -0.26 9.40 9.96
CA GLY A 226 -0.60 9.33 11.37
C GLY A 226 -1.64 8.25 11.66
N VAL A 227 -1.27 7.00 11.39
CA VAL A 227 -2.12 5.81 11.48
C VAL A 227 -2.49 5.50 12.93
N SER A 228 -3.79 5.37 13.20
CA SER A 228 -4.31 4.89 14.48
C SER A 228 -4.56 3.39 14.49
N SER A 229 -4.97 2.81 13.36
CA SER A 229 -5.17 1.36 13.21
C SER A 229 -5.05 0.89 11.77
N MET A 230 -4.71 -0.39 11.58
CA MET A 230 -4.58 -1.01 10.26
C MET A 230 -5.25 -2.38 10.26
N VAL A 231 -5.88 -2.74 9.15
CA VAL A 231 -6.38 -4.10 8.93
C VAL A 231 -6.01 -4.56 7.53
N CYS A 232 -5.72 -5.85 7.39
CA CYS A 232 -5.30 -6.45 6.14
C CYS A 232 -6.44 -7.28 5.53
N GLY A 233 -6.77 -7.01 4.27
CA GLY A 233 -7.60 -7.87 3.44
C GLY A 233 -6.75 -8.78 2.54
N GLU A 234 -7.39 -9.48 1.60
CA GLU A 234 -6.67 -10.32 0.62
C GLU A 234 -5.89 -9.48 -0.40
N GLN A 235 -6.42 -8.31 -0.77
CA GLN A 235 -5.88 -7.50 -1.87
C GLN A 235 -5.05 -6.29 -1.41
N GLY A 236 -5.16 -5.90 -0.14
CA GLY A 236 -4.50 -4.70 0.34
C GLY A 236 -4.79 -4.40 1.81
N ILE A 237 -4.21 -3.30 2.27
CA ILE A 237 -4.27 -2.82 3.64
C ILE A 237 -5.24 -1.63 3.68
N LEU A 238 -6.14 -1.65 4.66
CA LEU A 238 -6.98 -0.52 5.01
C LEU A 238 -6.40 0.16 6.25
N LEU A 239 -6.19 1.47 6.16
CA LEU A 239 -5.54 2.32 7.15
C LEU A 239 -6.56 3.33 7.68
N LEU A 240 -6.63 3.47 8.99
CA LEU A 240 -7.37 4.53 9.66
C LEU A 240 -6.37 5.53 10.25
N SER A 241 -6.54 6.80 9.94
CA SER A 241 -5.78 7.88 10.58
C SER A 241 -6.43 8.34 11.87
N HIS A 242 -5.64 8.96 12.75
CA HIS A 242 -6.14 9.57 13.99
C HIS A 242 -7.17 10.70 13.79
N TRP A 243 -7.34 11.19 12.55
CA TRP A 243 -8.39 12.15 12.18
C TRP A 243 -9.66 11.48 11.65
N GLY A 244 -9.77 10.16 11.77
CA GLY A 244 -10.94 9.40 11.33
C GLY A 244 -11.05 9.27 9.81
N LYS A 245 -9.94 9.40 9.06
CA LYS A 245 -9.90 9.25 7.60
C LYS A 245 -9.37 7.89 7.20
N LEU A 246 -9.95 7.33 6.14
CA LEU A 246 -9.59 6.02 5.61
C LEU A 246 -8.73 6.14 4.36
N TYR A 247 -7.72 5.28 4.32
CA TYR A 247 -6.84 5.10 3.17
C TYR A 247 -6.74 3.61 2.85
N PHE A 248 -6.63 3.27 1.58
CA PHE A 248 -6.46 1.92 1.10
C PHE A 248 -5.18 1.83 0.26
N MET A 249 -4.41 0.77 0.47
CA MET A 249 -3.19 0.50 -0.29
C MET A 249 -3.22 -0.94 -0.76
N GLN A 250 -3.22 -1.14 -2.08
CA GLN A 250 -3.17 -2.47 -2.69
C GLN A 250 -1.78 -3.08 -2.55
N TYR A 251 -1.70 -4.39 -2.29
CA TYR A 251 -0.42 -5.12 -2.21
C TYR A 251 0.38 -5.10 -3.52
N THR A 252 -0.28 -4.94 -4.66
CA THR A 252 0.37 -4.91 -5.98
C THR A 252 0.77 -3.51 -6.43
N SER A 253 0.56 -2.47 -5.60
CA SER A 253 0.90 -1.10 -5.97
C SER A 253 2.42 -0.89 -5.97
N GLU A 254 2.99 -0.55 -7.13
CA GLU A 254 4.43 -0.25 -7.27
C GLU A 254 4.84 1.04 -6.57
N THR A 255 3.91 1.99 -6.42
CA THR A 255 4.19 3.32 -5.87
C THR A 255 4.10 3.37 -4.34
N GLN A 256 3.54 2.32 -3.71
CA GLN A 256 3.30 2.25 -2.26
C GLN A 256 2.57 3.49 -1.72
N THR A 257 1.67 4.07 -2.50
CA THR A 257 0.92 5.25 -2.10
C THR A 257 -0.46 4.86 -1.57
N PRO A 258 -0.77 5.15 -0.30
CA PRO A 258 -2.12 4.94 0.21
C PRO A 258 -3.09 5.94 -0.44
N GLU A 259 -4.14 5.42 -1.06
CA GLU A 259 -5.18 6.21 -1.68
C GLU A 259 -6.31 6.45 -0.69
N LYS A 260 -6.84 7.67 -0.66
CA LYS A 260 -7.93 8.00 0.24
C LYS A 260 -9.21 7.27 -0.21
N VAL A 261 -9.89 6.62 0.73
CA VAL A 261 -11.18 5.98 0.46
C VAL A 261 -12.26 7.06 0.41
N GLU A 262 -12.83 7.28 -0.77
CA GLU A 262 -13.92 8.21 -1.00
C GLU A 262 -15.25 7.68 -0.41
N GLY A 263 -16.27 8.54 -0.30
CA GLY A 263 -17.59 8.17 0.24
C GLY A 263 -17.73 8.28 1.78
N LEU A 264 -16.61 8.39 2.52
CA LEU A 264 -16.60 8.56 3.99
C LEU A 264 -16.00 9.91 4.45
N ASN A 265 -15.89 10.88 3.55
CA ASN A 265 -15.19 12.14 3.81
C ASN A 265 -15.79 12.99 4.94
N ASN A 266 -17.10 12.91 5.15
CA ASN A 266 -17.84 13.74 6.10
C ASN A 266 -18.22 12.99 7.38
N VAL A 267 -17.78 11.75 7.53
CA VAL A 267 -17.98 10.95 8.74
C VAL A 267 -16.64 10.69 9.41
N GLU A 268 -16.68 10.57 10.73
CA GLU A 268 -15.53 10.19 11.53
C GLU A 268 -15.58 8.68 11.75
N VAL A 269 -14.63 7.96 11.14
CA VAL A 269 -14.50 6.52 11.33
C VAL A 269 -13.67 6.26 12.59
N VAL A 270 -14.14 5.33 13.44
CA VAL A 270 -13.50 4.97 14.72
C VAL A 270 -12.98 3.55 14.76
N GLU A 271 -13.51 2.66 13.90
CA GLU A 271 -13.05 1.28 13.78
C GLU A 271 -13.18 0.80 12.33
N ILE A 272 -12.24 -0.04 11.92
CA ILE A 272 -12.24 -0.73 10.63
C ILE A 272 -12.06 -2.23 10.84
N ALA A 273 -12.67 -3.03 9.98
CA ALA A 273 -12.53 -4.48 10.01
C ALA A 273 -12.31 -5.05 8.61
N ALA A 274 -11.36 -5.98 8.53
CA ALA A 274 -11.08 -6.84 7.39
C ALA A 274 -10.55 -8.17 7.92
N HIS A 275 -10.51 -9.18 7.07
CA HIS A 275 -9.86 -10.46 7.36
C HIS A 275 -8.83 -10.74 6.26
N PRO A 276 -7.67 -11.35 6.55
CA PRO A 276 -6.62 -11.57 5.55
C PRO A 276 -7.06 -12.35 4.29
N ASP A 277 -8.05 -13.24 4.42
CA ASP A 277 -8.70 -13.96 3.28
C ASP A 277 -9.95 -13.26 2.71
N ALA A 278 -10.28 -12.04 3.14
CA ALA A 278 -11.52 -11.36 2.75
C ALA A 278 -11.30 -10.30 1.67
N LYS A 279 -12.28 -10.22 0.77
CA LYS A 279 -12.41 -9.19 -0.28
C LYS A 279 -13.48 -8.15 0.05
N HIS A 280 -13.81 -7.99 1.33
CA HIS A 280 -14.79 -7.00 1.77
C HIS A 280 -14.33 -6.37 3.10
N TYR A 281 -14.85 -5.19 3.35
CA TYR A 281 -14.42 -4.33 4.43
C TYR A 281 -15.63 -3.76 5.15
N LEU A 282 -15.47 -3.52 6.45
CA LEU A 282 -16.43 -2.77 7.25
C LEU A 282 -15.74 -1.55 7.88
N ALA A 283 -16.47 -0.46 7.99
CA ALA A 283 -16.10 0.71 8.78
C ALA A 283 -17.22 1.08 9.74
N LEU A 284 -16.85 1.46 10.96
CA LEU A 284 -17.74 1.91 12.02
C LEU A 284 -17.48 3.38 12.31
N THR A 285 -18.52 4.20 12.31
CA THR A 285 -18.43 5.64 12.61
C THR A 285 -18.58 5.94 14.10
N SER A 286 -18.18 7.13 14.54
CA SER A 286 -18.37 7.59 15.92
C SER A 286 -19.85 7.67 16.36
N GLU A 287 -20.77 7.82 15.39
CA GLU A 287 -22.22 7.77 15.60
C GLU A 287 -22.78 6.34 15.69
N GLY A 288 -21.94 5.31 15.50
CA GLY A 288 -22.33 3.91 15.56
C GLY A 288 -23.00 3.39 14.29
N GLU A 289 -22.73 4.02 13.14
CA GLU A 289 -23.18 3.57 11.82
C GLU A 289 -22.14 2.65 11.16
N VAL A 290 -22.61 1.65 10.43
CA VAL A 290 -21.75 0.66 9.77
C VAL A 290 -21.82 0.84 8.25
N TYR A 291 -20.66 0.94 7.62
CA TYR A 291 -20.50 0.97 6.17
C TYR A 291 -19.80 -0.30 5.69
N ALA A 292 -20.22 -0.80 4.53
CA ALA A 292 -19.69 -2.02 3.92
C ALA A 292 -19.36 -1.79 2.43
N TRP A 293 -18.26 -2.38 1.96
CA TRP A 293 -17.89 -2.40 0.54
C TRP A 293 -16.99 -3.59 0.20
N GLY A 294 -16.76 -3.80 -1.09
CA GLY A 294 -16.02 -4.92 -1.66
C GLY A 294 -16.95 -5.99 -2.26
N ASN A 295 -16.57 -7.26 -2.12
CA ASN A 295 -17.28 -8.42 -2.66
C ASN A 295 -18.63 -8.66 -1.95
N GLY A 296 -19.71 -8.79 -2.74
CA GLY A 296 -21.08 -9.00 -2.29
C GLY A 296 -21.51 -10.46 -2.15
N ASP A 297 -20.70 -11.42 -2.58
CA ASP A 297 -21.13 -12.82 -2.70
C ASP A 297 -21.59 -13.41 -1.37
N GLY A 298 -22.76 -14.06 -1.39
CA GLY A 298 -23.38 -14.63 -0.18
C GLY A 298 -24.01 -13.58 0.73
N GLY A 299 -24.07 -12.31 0.31
CA GLY A 299 -24.72 -11.22 1.05
C GLY A 299 -23.88 -10.64 2.18
N ARG A 300 -22.54 -10.84 2.15
CA ARG A 300 -21.61 -10.41 3.21
C ARG A 300 -21.54 -8.90 3.44
N LEU A 301 -22.05 -8.08 2.51
CA LEU A 301 -22.15 -6.64 2.71
C LEU A 301 -23.36 -6.23 3.56
N GLY A 302 -24.35 -7.10 3.75
CA GLY A 302 -25.50 -6.81 4.60
C GLY A 302 -26.50 -5.81 3.99
N LEU A 303 -26.44 -5.58 2.68
CA LEU A 303 -27.21 -4.55 1.97
C LEU A 303 -28.53 -5.07 1.38
N GLY A 304 -28.88 -6.34 1.63
CA GLY A 304 -30.11 -6.97 1.13
C GLY A 304 -29.99 -7.55 -0.29
N ASP A 305 -28.78 -7.52 -0.86
CA ASP A 305 -28.45 -8.12 -2.15
C ASP A 305 -27.07 -8.81 -2.08
N ILE A 306 -26.58 -9.29 -3.24
CA ILE A 306 -25.28 -9.96 -3.39
C ILE A 306 -24.32 -9.20 -4.31
N SER A 307 -24.63 -7.93 -4.61
CA SER A 307 -23.86 -7.12 -5.55
C SER A 307 -22.61 -6.55 -4.89
N ASN A 308 -21.48 -6.60 -5.60
CA ASN A 308 -20.26 -5.92 -5.18
C ASN A 308 -20.49 -4.41 -5.08
N ARG A 309 -19.77 -3.75 -4.17
CA ARG A 309 -19.76 -2.28 -4.04
C ARG A 309 -18.31 -1.80 -4.06
N ASP A 310 -18.00 -0.86 -4.94
CA ASP A 310 -16.65 -0.29 -5.00
C ASP A 310 -16.43 0.79 -3.92
N GLU A 311 -17.51 1.40 -3.45
CA GLU A 311 -17.50 2.46 -2.43
C GLU A 311 -18.22 2.06 -1.14
N PRO A 312 -17.79 2.58 0.04
CA PRO A 312 -18.46 2.38 1.32
C PRO A 312 -19.96 2.71 1.25
N THR A 313 -20.81 1.72 1.49
CA THR A 313 -22.26 1.88 1.51
C THR A 313 -22.83 1.65 2.91
N LEU A 314 -23.72 2.53 3.37
CA LEU A 314 -24.38 2.43 4.67
C LEU A 314 -25.25 1.15 4.77
N VAL A 315 -25.02 0.36 5.82
CA VAL A 315 -25.82 -0.81 6.18
C VAL A 315 -27.05 -0.36 6.98
N THR A 316 -28.07 0.11 6.26
CA THR A 316 -29.25 0.78 6.84
C THR A 316 -30.03 -0.03 7.89
N THR A 317 -29.96 -1.36 7.85
CA THR A 317 -30.63 -2.22 8.85
C THR A 317 -30.00 -2.16 10.25
N LEU A 318 -28.77 -1.68 10.37
CA LEU A 318 -28.10 -1.45 11.66
C LEU A 318 -28.27 -0.01 12.16
N SER A 319 -28.78 0.90 11.33
CA SER A 319 -28.98 2.30 11.70
C SER A 319 -29.90 2.43 12.92
N GLY A 320 -29.50 3.24 13.89
CA GLY A 320 -30.24 3.46 15.14
C GLY A 320 -30.03 2.39 16.22
N LEU A 321 -29.32 1.29 15.94
CA LEU A 321 -28.97 0.28 16.94
C LEU A 321 -27.70 0.62 17.74
N LYS A 322 -26.94 1.63 17.28
CA LYS A 322 -25.65 2.09 17.85
C LYS A 322 -24.66 0.93 17.96
N VAL A 323 -23.97 0.64 16.86
CA VAL A 323 -22.94 -0.40 16.82
C VAL A 323 -21.69 0.05 17.57
N THR A 324 -21.05 -0.86 18.29
CA THR A 324 -19.83 -0.63 19.09
C THR A 324 -18.68 -1.55 18.72
N LYS A 325 -18.93 -2.60 17.94
CA LYS A 325 -17.90 -3.52 17.44
C LYS A 325 -18.30 -4.06 16.08
N ILE A 326 -17.33 -4.20 15.18
CA ILE A 326 -17.49 -4.84 13.87
C ILE A 326 -16.44 -5.95 13.70
N ALA A 327 -16.79 -7.00 12.96
CA ALA A 327 -15.86 -8.05 12.59
C ALA A 327 -16.16 -8.60 11.20
N VAL A 328 -15.09 -9.04 10.53
CA VAL A 328 -15.12 -9.59 9.18
C VAL A 328 -14.48 -10.98 9.22
N GLY A 329 -15.14 -11.96 8.61
CA GLY A 329 -14.53 -13.26 8.27
C GLY A 329 -14.24 -13.32 6.77
N ASN A 330 -13.83 -14.48 6.24
CA ASN A 330 -13.60 -14.60 4.79
C ASN A 330 -14.88 -14.27 3.98
N THR A 331 -16.01 -14.88 4.36
CA THR A 331 -17.27 -14.85 3.58
C THR A 331 -18.50 -14.32 4.31
N TYR A 332 -18.31 -13.71 5.48
CA TYR A 332 -19.41 -13.26 6.33
C TYR A 332 -18.92 -12.16 7.27
N SER A 333 -19.86 -11.54 7.98
CA SER A 333 -19.62 -10.39 8.82
C SER A 333 -20.42 -10.45 10.11
N ALA A 334 -20.00 -9.65 11.09
CA ALA A 334 -20.68 -9.49 12.36
C ALA A 334 -20.61 -8.05 12.87
N ALA A 335 -21.59 -7.68 13.69
CA ALA A 335 -21.62 -6.42 14.42
C ALA A 335 -22.23 -6.62 15.81
N VAL A 336 -21.72 -5.89 16.80
CA VAL A 336 -22.25 -5.86 18.17
C VAL A 336 -22.77 -4.48 18.47
N THR A 337 -23.99 -4.39 19.02
CA THR A 337 -24.59 -3.12 19.43
C THR A 337 -24.16 -2.71 20.83
N SER A 338 -24.39 -1.44 21.20
CA SER A 338 -24.16 -0.95 22.56
C SER A 338 -25.05 -1.61 23.62
N ARG A 339 -26.01 -2.44 23.23
CA ARG A 339 -26.85 -3.27 24.11
C ARG A 339 -26.30 -4.69 24.29
N GLY A 340 -25.15 -4.99 23.67
CA GLY A 340 -24.53 -6.31 23.66
C GLY A 340 -25.23 -7.30 22.72
N GLU A 341 -26.06 -6.83 21.78
CA GLU A 341 -26.75 -7.69 20.81
C GLU A 341 -25.81 -7.99 19.63
N LEU A 342 -25.62 -9.28 19.31
CA LEU A 342 -24.81 -9.73 18.19
C LEU A 342 -25.65 -9.96 16.93
N PHE A 343 -25.24 -9.35 15.83
CA PHE A 343 -25.79 -9.55 14.49
C PHE A 343 -24.76 -10.22 13.60
N THR A 344 -25.19 -11.16 12.76
CA THR A 344 -24.35 -11.85 11.76
C THR A 344 -25.07 -11.96 10.43
N TRP A 345 -24.31 -11.88 9.33
CA TRP A 345 -24.81 -11.99 7.96
C TRP A 345 -23.70 -12.42 6.99
N GLY A 346 -24.05 -12.83 5.78
CA GLY A 346 -23.17 -13.40 4.76
C GLY A 346 -23.44 -14.89 4.52
N ARG A 347 -22.39 -15.65 4.18
CA ARG A 347 -22.48 -17.10 3.94
C ARG A 347 -22.89 -17.88 5.19
N GLY A 348 -23.82 -18.82 5.04
CA GLY A 348 -24.37 -19.65 6.10
C GLY A 348 -23.66 -20.99 6.34
N ASN A 349 -22.76 -21.41 5.44
CA ASN A 349 -22.18 -22.76 5.44
C ASN A 349 -21.65 -23.18 6.83
N TYR A 350 -21.96 -24.42 7.22
CA TYR A 350 -21.66 -25.02 8.52
C TYR A 350 -22.26 -24.31 9.74
N GLY A 351 -23.15 -23.35 9.52
CA GLY A 351 -23.84 -22.60 10.58
C GLY A 351 -22.99 -21.51 11.22
N ARG A 352 -21.98 -20.98 10.51
CA ARG A 352 -21.12 -19.88 10.99
C ARG A 352 -21.89 -18.62 11.39
N LEU A 353 -23.12 -18.43 10.91
CA LEU A 353 -23.94 -17.30 11.32
C LEU A 353 -24.61 -17.50 12.69
N GLY A 354 -24.75 -18.73 13.19
CA GLY A 354 -25.31 -19.00 14.51
C GLY A 354 -26.84 -18.99 14.60
N HIS A 355 -27.54 -19.03 13.45
CA HIS A 355 -29.01 -18.95 13.36
C HIS A 355 -29.72 -20.32 13.39
N GLY A 356 -29.00 -21.41 13.65
CA GLY A 356 -29.54 -22.76 13.67
C GLY A 356 -29.71 -23.42 12.29
N SER A 357 -29.38 -22.72 11.20
CA SER A 357 -29.41 -23.21 9.83
C SER A 357 -28.03 -23.08 9.15
N SER A 358 -27.94 -23.49 7.88
CA SER A 358 -26.76 -23.27 7.03
C SER A 358 -27.06 -22.28 5.89
N GLU A 359 -28.15 -21.52 6.00
CA GLU A 359 -28.63 -20.61 4.95
C GLU A 359 -27.84 -19.31 4.94
N ASP A 360 -27.58 -18.79 3.73
CA ASP A 360 -27.00 -17.46 3.55
C ASP A 360 -28.01 -16.39 3.99
N VAL A 361 -27.52 -15.31 4.59
CA VAL A 361 -28.35 -14.22 5.09
C VAL A 361 -27.75 -12.90 4.59
N ASN A 362 -28.48 -12.16 3.78
CA ASN A 362 -27.98 -10.93 3.13
C ASN A 362 -28.29 -9.63 3.91
N LEU A 363 -28.89 -9.74 5.08
CA LEU A 363 -29.16 -8.64 6.00
C LEU A 363 -28.67 -9.01 7.42
N PRO A 364 -28.05 -8.06 8.15
CA PRO A 364 -27.73 -8.24 9.57
C PRO A 364 -28.88 -8.84 10.36
N THR A 365 -28.67 -10.04 10.90
CA THR A 365 -29.69 -10.80 11.62
C THR A 365 -29.22 -11.12 13.03
N LEU A 366 -30.10 -10.90 14.01
CA LEU A 366 -29.82 -11.13 15.43
C LEU A 366 -29.55 -12.61 15.70
N VAL A 367 -28.44 -12.90 16.39
CA VAL A 367 -28.10 -14.25 16.85
C VAL A 367 -28.91 -14.58 18.11
N VAL A 368 -30.12 -15.09 17.93
CA VAL A 368 -31.10 -15.33 19.01
C VAL A 368 -30.56 -16.27 20.11
N GLY A 369 -29.65 -17.18 19.77
CA GLY A 369 -29.02 -18.10 20.72
C GLY A 369 -28.20 -17.42 21.82
N LEU A 370 -27.82 -16.14 21.65
CA LEU A 370 -27.09 -15.33 22.63
C LEU A 370 -27.95 -14.27 23.29
N LYS A 371 -29.27 -14.28 23.07
CA LYS A 371 -30.18 -13.30 23.68
C LYS A 371 -30.07 -13.34 25.21
N GLY A 372 -29.86 -12.17 25.81
CA GLY A 372 -29.68 -12.03 27.26
C GLY A 372 -28.22 -12.14 27.73
N GLN A 373 -27.29 -12.47 26.83
CA GLN A 373 -25.86 -12.26 27.04
C GLN A 373 -25.47 -10.87 26.53
N HIS A 374 -24.59 -10.19 27.24
CA HIS A 374 -24.05 -8.90 26.82
C HIS A 374 -22.71 -9.11 26.10
N ILE A 375 -22.75 -9.25 24.77
CA ILE A 375 -21.56 -9.49 23.95
C ILE A 375 -20.71 -8.21 23.90
N VAL A 376 -19.40 -8.35 24.02
CA VAL A 376 -18.45 -7.22 23.97
C VAL A 376 -17.41 -7.36 22.87
N ASP A 377 -17.13 -8.58 22.41
CA ASP A 377 -16.20 -8.84 21.31
C ASP A 377 -16.60 -10.09 20.50
N VAL A 378 -16.25 -10.10 19.22
CA VAL A 378 -16.60 -11.14 18.24
C VAL A 378 -15.48 -11.30 17.22
N ALA A 379 -15.16 -12.55 16.87
CA ALA A 379 -14.17 -12.87 15.85
C ALA A 379 -14.72 -13.87 14.85
N CYS A 380 -14.33 -13.68 13.58
CA CYS A 380 -14.85 -14.43 12.46
C CYS A 380 -13.71 -15.13 11.70
N GLY A 381 -13.79 -16.46 11.52
CA GLY A 381 -12.75 -17.24 10.82
C GLY A 381 -12.88 -17.31 9.29
N SER A 382 -12.01 -18.12 8.67
CA SER A 382 -11.98 -18.37 7.22
C SER A 382 -12.15 -19.84 6.83
N GLY A 383 -12.37 -20.08 5.53
CA GLY A 383 -12.67 -21.42 4.98
C GLY A 383 -13.97 -22.00 5.54
N ASP A 384 -13.90 -23.22 6.04
CA ASP A 384 -14.95 -23.84 6.85
C ASP A 384 -14.86 -23.23 8.25
N ALA A 385 -15.54 -22.10 8.40
CA ALA A 385 -15.25 -21.13 9.44
C ALA A 385 -15.98 -21.41 10.76
N GLN A 386 -15.29 -21.08 11.85
CA GLN A 386 -15.83 -20.87 13.17
C GLN A 386 -16.11 -19.39 13.43
N THR A 387 -16.94 -19.15 14.44
CA THR A 387 -17.20 -17.82 15.00
C THR A 387 -17.07 -17.92 16.51
N LEU A 388 -16.41 -16.92 17.10
CA LEU A 388 -16.24 -16.79 18.55
C LEU A 388 -16.89 -15.49 19.00
N ALA A 389 -17.49 -15.50 20.18
CA ALA A 389 -17.95 -14.29 20.85
C ALA A 389 -17.64 -14.36 22.34
N VAL A 390 -17.38 -13.22 22.96
CA VAL A 390 -17.16 -13.10 24.39
C VAL A 390 -18.11 -12.07 25.00
N THR A 391 -18.57 -12.38 26.21
CA THR A 391 -19.44 -11.52 27.01
C THR A 391 -18.65 -10.59 27.91
N ASP A 392 -19.28 -9.53 28.42
CA ASP A 392 -18.71 -8.67 29.46
C ASP A 392 -18.32 -9.43 30.75
N SER A 393 -18.96 -10.56 31.03
CA SER A 393 -18.65 -11.46 32.14
C SER A 393 -17.50 -12.44 31.87
N GLY A 394 -16.87 -12.37 30.68
CA GLY A 394 -15.74 -13.23 30.29
C GLY A 394 -16.13 -14.62 29.75
N LEU A 395 -17.43 -14.92 29.63
CA LEU A 395 -17.88 -16.19 29.01
C LEU A 395 -17.62 -16.19 27.50
N VAL A 396 -17.05 -17.28 26.99
CA VAL A 396 -16.74 -17.48 25.57
C VAL A 396 -17.71 -18.47 24.93
N PHE A 397 -18.29 -18.08 23.80
CA PHE A 397 -19.16 -18.91 22.97
C PHE A 397 -18.49 -19.19 21.62
N SER A 398 -18.73 -20.39 21.08
CA SER A 398 -18.24 -20.78 19.76
C SER A 398 -19.27 -21.59 18.96
N TRP A 399 -19.32 -21.35 17.65
CA TRP A 399 -20.17 -22.06 16.69
C TRP A 399 -19.56 -22.02 15.29
N GLY A 400 -20.25 -22.61 14.32
CA GLY A 400 -19.75 -22.85 12.96
C GLY A 400 -19.15 -24.24 12.81
N ASP A 401 -18.14 -24.33 11.96
CA ASP A 401 -17.49 -25.60 11.65
C ASP A 401 -16.62 -26.15 12.81
N GLY A 402 -16.62 -27.47 12.97
CA GLY A 402 -15.98 -28.17 14.10
C GLY A 402 -14.58 -28.70 13.82
N ASP A 403 -14.11 -28.67 12.56
CA ASP A 403 -12.86 -29.33 12.19
C ASP A 403 -11.68 -28.86 13.02
N TYR A 404 -10.77 -29.80 13.27
CA TYR A 404 -9.58 -29.63 14.12
C TYR A 404 -9.87 -29.29 15.59
N GLY A 405 -11.14 -29.28 16.01
CA GLY A 405 -11.54 -28.93 17.37
C GLY A 405 -11.47 -27.43 17.66
N LYS A 406 -11.49 -26.57 16.63
CA LYS A 406 -11.43 -25.10 16.75
C LYS A 406 -12.60 -24.45 17.48
N LEU A 407 -13.65 -25.22 17.80
CA LEU A 407 -14.73 -24.79 18.69
C LEU A 407 -14.41 -24.97 20.18
N GLY A 408 -13.34 -25.69 20.54
CA GLY A 408 -12.82 -25.73 21.91
C GLY A 408 -13.59 -26.62 22.89
N ARG A 409 -14.43 -27.52 22.39
CA ARG A 409 -15.26 -28.43 23.21
C ARG A 409 -14.87 -29.91 23.05
N GLY A 410 -13.68 -30.18 22.52
CA GLY A 410 -13.27 -31.53 22.15
C GLY A 410 -13.93 -32.00 20.85
N GLY A 411 -13.45 -33.14 20.33
CA GLY A 411 -13.95 -33.71 19.07
C GLY A 411 -13.75 -32.79 17.86
N SER A 412 -14.61 -32.95 16.86
CA SER A 412 -14.66 -32.10 15.65
C SER A 412 -16.10 -31.80 15.21
N ASP A 413 -17.06 -31.88 16.13
CA ASP A 413 -18.46 -31.66 15.81
C ASP A 413 -18.74 -30.15 15.67
N GLY A 414 -19.27 -29.77 14.51
CA GLY A 414 -19.74 -28.41 14.26
C GLY A 414 -20.97 -28.03 15.09
N SER A 415 -21.30 -26.75 15.14
CA SER A 415 -22.55 -26.28 15.76
C SER A 415 -23.15 -25.12 15.01
N LYS A 416 -24.45 -25.22 14.67
CA LYS A 416 -25.19 -24.13 14.00
C LYS A 416 -25.73 -23.09 14.96
N LEU A 417 -25.56 -23.30 16.26
CA LEU A 417 -26.00 -22.40 17.32
C LEU A 417 -24.80 -22.12 18.24
N PRO A 418 -24.71 -20.90 18.81
CA PRO A 418 -23.74 -20.57 19.84
C PRO A 418 -23.81 -21.55 21.01
N LYS A 419 -22.65 -22.08 21.39
CA LYS A 419 -22.49 -22.95 22.56
C LYS A 419 -21.31 -22.47 23.40
N LEU A 420 -21.45 -22.62 24.71
CA LEU A 420 -20.42 -22.22 25.67
C LEU A 420 -19.16 -23.07 25.50
N VAL A 421 -17.99 -22.47 25.72
CA VAL A 421 -16.69 -23.15 25.81
C VAL A 421 -16.37 -23.36 27.28
N ASP A 422 -16.88 -24.45 27.87
CA ASP A 422 -16.91 -24.66 29.32
C ASP A 422 -15.52 -24.59 29.99
N CYS A 423 -14.46 -25.02 29.30
CA CYS A 423 -13.10 -25.02 29.85
C CYS A 423 -12.47 -23.63 30.01
N LEU A 424 -13.07 -22.57 29.45
CA LEU A 424 -12.66 -21.19 29.69
C LEU A 424 -13.46 -20.53 30.82
N GLN A 425 -14.43 -21.21 31.43
CA GLN A 425 -15.16 -20.67 32.57
C GLN A 425 -14.21 -20.38 33.75
N GLY A 426 -14.42 -19.23 34.38
CA GLY A 426 -13.58 -18.76 35.48
C GLY A 426 -12.29 -18.08 35.02
N VAL A 427 -12.00 -18.07 33.72
CA VAL A 427 -10.99 -17.19 33.12
C VAL A 427 -11.71 -15.96 32.60
N GLU A 428 -11.28 -14.78 33.02
CA GLU A 428 -11.84 -13.51 32.53
C GLU A 428 -11.28 -13.21 31.13
N ILE A 429 -11.91 -13.76 30.10
CA ILE A 429 -11.55 -13.50 28.70
C ILE A 429 -12.04 -12.13 28.28
N SER A 430 -11.17 -11.33 27.67
CA SER A 430 -11.46 -9.97 27.24
C SER A 430 -11.58 -9.83 25.71
N ARG A 431 -10.85 -10.66 24.96
CA ARG A 431 -10.88 -10.66 23.48
C ARG A 431 -10.78 -12.07 22.88
N VAL A 432 -11.35 -12.24 21.71
CA VAL A 432 -11.28 -13.49 20.91
C VAL A 432 -10.76 -13.19 19.52
N TYR A 433 -10.07 -14.15 18.91
CA TYR A 433 -9.54 -14.03 17.56
C TYR A 433 -9.67 -15.33 16.78
N CYS A 434 -9.75 -15.23 15.47
CA CYS A 434 -9.79 -16.36 14.56
C CYS A 434 -8.71 -16.20 13.49
N GLY A 435 -7.93 -17.24 13.24
CA GLY A 435 -7.13 -17.37 12.02
C GLY A 435 -7.69 -18.48 11.14
N ALA A 436 -6.90 -18.98 10.18
CA ALA A 436 -7.34 -20.06 9.31
C ALA A 436 -7.41 -21.38 10.10
N GLN A 437 -8.61 -21.79 10.49
CA GLN A 437 -8.90 -23.06 11.18
C GLN A 437 -8.40 -23.17 12.64
N PHE A 438 -8.05 -22.05 13.28
CA PHE A 438 -7.67 -22.00 14.69
C PHE A 438 -8.23 -20.76 15.40
N SER A 439 -8.27 -20.85 16.72
CA SER A 439 -8.95 -19.92 17.61
C SER A 439 -8.00 -19.48 18.72
N LEU A 440 -8.08 -18.20 19.08
CA LEU A 440 -7.35 -17.63 20.20
C LEU A 440 -8.29 -16.89 21.14
N ALA A 441 -7.94 -16.86 22.43
CA ALA A 441 -8.57 -16.01 23.42
C ALA A 441 -7.49 -15.31 24.26
N LEU A 442 -7.71 -14.04 24.57
CA LEU A 442 -6.85 -13.21 25.42
C LEU A 442 -7.59 -12.91 26.72
N SER A 443 -6.98 -13.22 27.87
CA SER A 443 -7.53 -12.87 29.17
C SER A 443 -7.27 -11.41 29.55
N SER A 444 -8.01 -10.89 30.54
CA SER A 444 -7.75 -9.60 31.18
C SER A 444 -6.36 -9.53 31.84
N THR A 445 -5.80 -10.67 32.23
CA THR A 445 -4.44 -10.80 32.79
C THR A 445 -3.34 -10.81 31.73
N GLY A 446 -3.69 -10.87 30.45
CA GLY A 446 -2.75 -10.93 29.33
C GLY A 446 -2.20 -12.33 29.02
N ASP A 447 -2.90 -13.38 29.47
CA ASP A 447 -2.61 -14.77 29.12
C ASP A 447 -3.32 -15.14 27.79
N ILE A 448 -2.64 -15.90 26.94
CA ILE A 448 -3.17 -16.32 25.64
C ILE A 448 -3.52 -17.81 25.69
N TYR A 449 -4.72 -18.14 25.21
CA TYR A 449 -5.18 -19.51 24.99
C TYR A 449 -5.33 -19.76 23.49
N ALA A 450 -4.82 -20.89 23.01
CA ALA A 450 -4.89 -21.30 21.61
C ALA A 450 -5.47 -22.71 21.46
N TRP A 451 -6.26 -22.92 20.41
CA TRP A 451 -6.79 -24.24 20.05
C TRP A 451 -7.24 -24.29 18.57
N GLY A 452 -7.40 -25.49 18.03
CA GLY A 452 -7.76 -25.77 16.64
C GLY A 452 -6.63 -26.49 15.90
N LYS A 453 -6.46 -26.15 14.62
CA LYS A 453 -5.44 -26.73 13.74
C LYS A 453 -4.03 -26.37 14.20
N GLY A 454 -3.15 -27.35 14.29
CA GLY A 454 -1.78 -27.21 14.81
C GLY A 454 -0.69 -27.00 13.76
N ASP A 455 -0.95 -27.35 12.49
CA ASP A 455 0.03 -27.28 11.39
C ASP A 455 0.73 -25.92 11.31
N ASN A 456 2.03 -25.93 10.99
CA ASN A 456 2.91 -24.76 10.91
C ASN A 456 3.05 -24.00 12.23
N PHE A 457 2.91 -24.68 13.38
CA PHE A 457 3.04 -24.10 14.72
C PHE A 457 2.12 -22.90 14.99
N ARG A 458 0.99 -22.77 14.26
CA ARG A 458 0.09 -21.60 14.34
C ARG A 458 -0.50 -21.37 15.73
N LEU A 459 -0.53 -22.42 16.56
CA LEU A 459 -1.03 -22.36 17.94
C LEU A 459 0.00 -21.82 18.95
N GLY A 460 1.28 -21.70 18.58
CA GLY A 460 2.35 -21.24 19.47
C GLY A 460 2.70 -22.24 20.59
N HIS A 461 2.28 -23.49 20.44
CA HIS A 461 2.76 -24.60 21.27
C HIS A 461 3.93 -25.28 20.54
N PRO A 462 4.88 -25.92 21.27
CA PRO A 462 6.02 -26.61 20.69
C PRO A 462 5.61 -27.96 20.07
N SER A 463 4.58 -27.96 19.23
CA SER A 463 3.97 -29.11 18.57
C SER A 463 2.99 -28.65 17.50
N GLU A 464 2.93 -29.38 16.39
CA GLU A 464 1.92 -29.20 15.33
C GLU A 464 0.63 -30.02 15.56
N GLU A 465 0.52 -30.69 16.71
CA GLU A 465 -0.70 -31.43 17.06
C GLU A 465 -1.90 -30.51 17.18
N HIS A 466 -3.05 -30.99 16.70
CA HIS A 466 -4.30 -30.25 16.83
C HIS A 466 -4.74 -30.24 18.30
N VAL A 467 -5.00 -29.06 18.82
CA VAL A 467 -5.44 -28.89 20.21
C VAL A 467 -6.94 -28.65 20.20
N ARG A 468 -7.72 -29.56 20.79
CA ARG A 468 -9.20 -29.53 20.69
C ARG A 468 -9.91 -28.82 21.85
N PHE A 469 -9.12 -28.32 22.80
CA PHE A 469 -9.57 -27.54 23.95
C PHE A 469 -8.62 -26.35 24.13
N PRO A 470 -9.11 -25.14 24.46
CA PRO A 470 -8.29 -24.00 24.82
C PRO A 470 -7.11 -24.38 25.74
N LYS A 471 -5.89 -24.17 25.26
CA LYS A 471 -4.66 -24.46 25.98
C LYS A 471 -3.83 -23.19 26.08
N ILE A 472 -3.33 -22.91 27.28
CA ILE A 472 -2.49 -21.73 27.52
C ILE A 472 -1.16 -21.85 26.77
N ILE A 473 -0.72 -20.76 26.14
CA ILE A 473 0.60 -20.67 25.51
C ILE A 473 1.65 -20.40 26.58
N GLN A 474 2.39 -21.45 26.98
CA GLN A 474 3.32 -21.37 28.11
C GLN A 474 4.45 -20.35 27.87
N ALA A 475 4.96 -20.24 26.65
CA ALA A 475 6.03 -19.31 26.29
C ALA A 475 5.66 -17.82 26.55
N MET A 476 4.36 -17.49 26.52
CA MET A 476 3.86 -16.13 26.69
C MET A 476 3.42 -15.81 28.13
N LYS A 477 3.49 -16.78 29.04
CA LYS A 477 3.01 -16.60 30.41
C LYS A 477 3.82 -15.53 31.15
N GLY A 478 3.12 -14.58 31.75
CA GLY A 478 3.74 -13.47 32.49
C GLY A 478 4.25 -12.31 31.63
N LYS A 479 4.07 -12.36 30.30
CA LYS A 479 4.45 -11.28 29.38
C LYS A 479 3.43 -10.13 29.28
N ARG A 480 2.26 -10.26 29.92
CA ARG A 480 1.17 -9.26 29.95
C ARG A 480 0.83 -8.74 28.55
N VAL A 481 0.23 -9.62 27.75
CA VAL A 481 -0.17 -9.29 26.38
C VAL A 481 -1.38 -8.36 26.39
N LYS A 482 -1.27 -7.25 25.64
CA LYS A 482 -2.33 -6.24 25.48
C LYS A 482 -3.19 -6.53 24.25
N GLU A 483 -2.58 -6.98 23.16
CA GLU A 483 -3.24 -7.12 21.87
C GLU A 483 -2.63 -8.23 21.03
N LEU A 484 -3.45 -8.86 20.19
CA LEU A 484 -3.04 -9.84 19.19
C LEU A 484 -3.44 -9.35 17.80
N ALA A 485 -2.59 -9.60 16.82
CA ALA A 485 -2.94 -9.54 15.40
C ALA A 485 -2.79 -10.95 14.82
N VAL A 486 -3.80 -11.40 14.08
CA VAL A 486 -3.89 -12.79 13.61
C VAL A 486 -3.92 -12.80 12.09
N GLY A 487 -2.88 -13.37 11.48
CA GLY A 487 -2.84 -13.67 10.06
C GLY A 487 -3.54 -15.00 9.75
N LEU A 488 -3.32 -15.54 8.57
CA LEU A 488 -3.89 -16.86 8.20
C LEU A 488 -3.30 -17.99 9.04
N VAL A 489 -1.99 -17.98 9.22
CA VAL A 489 -1.22 -19.06 9.85
C VAL A 489 -0.05 -18.55 10.71
N HIS A 490 -0.06 -17.25 11.04
CA HIS A 490 0.91 -16.60 11.92
C HIS A 490 0.19 -15.62 12.84
N VAL A 491 0.82 -15.26 13.96
CA VAL A 491 0.25 -14.37 14.97
C VAL A 491 1.34 -13.43 15.48
N LEU A 492 0.96 -12.18 15.71
CA LEU A 492 1.74 -11.20 16.47
C LEU A 492 1.06 -10.92 17.81
N ALA A 493 1.86 -10.78 18.87
CA ALA A 493 1.40 -10.37 20.18
C ALA A 493 2.16 -9.14 20.66
N LEU A 494 1.42 -8.09 21.03
CA LEU A 494 1.96 -6.86 21.60
C LEU A 494 1.75 -6.87 23.12
N THR A 495 2.84 -6.72 23.88
CA THR A 495 2.80 -6.62 25.33
C THR A 495 2.55 -5.19 25.82
N GLU A 496 2.18 -5.04 27.09
CA GLU A 496 2.12 -3.71 27.74
C GLU A 496 3.48 -3.00 27.79
N SER A 497 4.59 -3.75 27.77
CA SER A 497 5.97 -3.22 27.70
C SER A 497 6.36 -2.72 26.31
N GLY A 498 5.53 -2.94 25.28
CA GLY A 498 5.83 -2.58 23.89
C GLY A 498 6.68 -3.63 23.15
N GLU A 499 6.85 -4.81 23.72
CA GLU A 499 7.53 -5.93 23.07
C GLU A 499 6.58 -6.63 22.09
N VAL A 500 7.09 -7.01 20.92
CA VAL A 500 6.34 -7.73 19.90
C VAL A 500 6.87 -9.16 19.80
N TYR A 501 5.98 -10.12 19.99
CA TYR A 501 6.26 -11.54 19.80
C TYR A 501 5.58 -12.06 18.54
N SER A 502 6.20 -13.01 17.86
CA SER A 502 5.66 -13.64 16.65
C SER A 502 5.76 -15.17 16.71
N TRP A 503 4.84 -15.87 16.06
CA TRP A 503 4.91 -17.33 15.83
C TRP A 503 4.03 -17.77 14.66
N GLY A 504 4.19 -19.03 14.26
CA GLY A 504 3.44 -19.66 13.18
C GLY A 504 4.30 -19.93 11.94
N LYS A 505 3.67 -19.92 10.76
CA LYS A 505 4.35 -20.18 9.48
C LYS A 505 5.37 -19.08 9.18
N GLN A 506 6.58 -19.48 8.78
CA GLN A 506 7.71 -18.57 8.55
C GLN A 506 8.23 -18.54 7.10
N GLU A 507 7.53 -19.19 6.15
CA GLU A 507 8.02 -19.38 4.77
C GLU A 507 8.32 -18.08 3.99
N TYR A 508 7.75 -16.95 4.41
CA TYR A 508 8.02 -15.64 3.80
C TYR A 508 8.45 -14.62 4.86
N ALA A 509 9.24 -15.06 5.86
CA ALA A 509 9.77 -14.21 6.93
C ALA A 509 8.73 -13.43 7.75
N GLN A 510 7.46 -13.86 7.79
CA GLN A 510 6.38 -13.12 8.48
C GLN A 510 6.59 -12.99 10.00
N CYS A 511 7.51 -13.77 10.57
CA CYS A 511 7.88 -13.68 11.98
C CYS A 511 8.99 -12.63 12.27
N GLY A 512 9.61 -12.05 11.24
CA GLY A 512 10.56 -10.93 11.38
C GLY A 512 11.96 -11.30 11.90
N ASP A 513 12.28 -12.59 12.07
CA ASP A 513 13.60 -13.09 12.47
C ASP A 513 14.00 -14.29 11.58
N PRO A 514 15.27 -14.41 11.12
CA PRO A 514 15.73 -15.49 10.23
C PRO A 514 15.78 -16.90 10.87
N ALA A 515 15.56 -17.06 12.17
CA ALA A 515 15.65 -18.36 12.84
C ALA A 515 14.28 -19.07 12.96
N PRO A 516 14.14 -20.32 12.46
CA PRO A 516 12.94 -21.11 12.66
C PRO A 516 12.70 -21.36 14.14
N SER A 517 11.51 -20.97 14.62
CA SER A 517 11.06 -21.20 15.99
C SER A 517 9.67 -21.79 15.98
N ASP A 518 9.50 -22.86 16.75
CA ASP A 518 8.26 -23.58 17.03
C ASP A 518 7.42 -22.94 18.14
N GLU A 519 7.94 -21.90 18.80
CA GLU A 519 7.30 -21.18 19.88
C GLU A 519 7.29 -19.66 19.62
N PRO A 520 6.44 -18.89 20.35
CA PRO A 520 6.50 -17.45 20.38
C PRO A 520 7.91 -16.93 20.71
N HIS A 521 8.46 -16.13 19.82
CA HIS A 521 9.77 -15.50 19.97
C HIS A 521 9.65 -13.99 19.84
N LEU A 522 10.59 -13.28 20.46
CA LEU A 522 10.66 -11.82 20.43
C LEU A 522 11.16 -11.37 19.05
N VAL A 523 10.47 -10.44 18.41
CA VAL A 523 10.90 -9.81 17.16
C VAL A 523 12.04 -8.83 17.45
N THR A 524 13.26 -9.35 17.50
CA THR A 524 14.44 -8.61 17.96
C THR A 524 14.73 -7.31 17.20
N PRO A 525 14.45 -7.16 15.89
CA PRO A 525 14.65 -5.89 15.18
C PRO A 525 13.75 -4.74 15.67
N LEU A 526 12.65 -5.03 16.37
CA LEU A 526 11.75 -4.02 16.93
C LEU A 526 12.15 -3.57 18.35
N CYS A 527 13.16 -4.21 18.96
CA CYS A 527 13.63 -3.86 20.29
C CYS A 527 14.07 -2.40 20.38
N GLY A 528 13.58 -1.69 21.41
CA GLY A 528 13.88 -0.27 21.64
C GLY A 528 12.92 0.70 20.95
N LYS A 529 12.02 0.22 20.07
CA LYS A 529 10.92 1.02 19.53
C LYS A 529 9.70 0.95 20.46
N THR A 530 8.92 2.03 20.51
CA THR A 530 7.65 2.04 21.25
C THR A 530 6.50 1.65 20.33
N ILE A 531 6.24 0.35 20.22
CA ILE A 531 5.16 -0.17 19.37
C ILE A 531 3.81 0.04 20.06
N VAL A 532 2.86 0.63 19.32
CA VAL A 532 1.52 0.98 19.85
C VAL A 532 0.38 0.20 19.21
N GLY A 533 0.64 -0.47 18.08
CA GLY A 533 -0.34 -1.26 17.34
C GLY A 533 0.34 -2.27 16.42
N ILE A 534 -0.39 -3.32 16.06
CA ILE A 534 0.07 -4.43 15.22
C ILE A 534 -1.06 -4.86 14.28
N ALA A 535 -0.70 -5.37 13.09
CA ALA A 535 -1.63 -5.93 12.12
C ALA A 535 -0.95 -7.09 11.36
N CYS A 536 -1.74 -8.06 10.92
CA CYS A 536 -1.27 -9.23 10.18
C CYS A 536 -2.05 -9.40 8.88
N GLY A 537 -1.34 -9.69 7.79
CA GLY A 537 -1.90 -9.92 6.47
C GLY A 537 -1.98 -11.39 6.05
N PRO A 538 -2.28 -11.65 4.76
CA PRO A 538 -2.19 -12.98 4.20
C PRO A 538 -0.73 -13.48 4.20
N THR A 539 -0.55 -14.78 3.95
CA THR A 539 0.79 -15.39 3.86
C THR A 539 1.28 -15.53 2.45
#